data_AF-A0A838ZSW4-F1
#
_entry.id   AF-A0A838ZSW4-F1
#
_cell.length_a   1.000
_cell.length_b   1.000
_cell.length_c   1.000
_cell.angle_alpha   90.00
_cell.angle_beta   90.00
_cell.angle_gamma   90.00
#
_symmetry.space_group_name_H-M   'P 1'
#
loop_
_entity.id
_entity.type
_entity.pdbx_description
1 polymer ?
#
loop_
_entity_poly.entity_id
_entity_poly.type
_entity_poly.pdbx_seq_one_letter_code
_entity_poly.pdbx_strand_id
1 'polypeptide(L)'
;MKKFTFLITTLLFVFSSCYIYKPYQFKDEETVVRQDNRSSLSLRTEMAGKKEKEDAENRRRSEEIQKEERLKTEQKAKLELESTDLTEDELQRKAEFENNERLALNKGKDLGEVSSKMESEMAMSAEDSLKIKIKPNLYYRIAADGEKYKIQADQWEGDTLVSHIIRKPEKVLRFHKNQIDPENLEERRFSKPFSDLITVGSYVTGGVIILLLVL
;
A
#
# COMPACT_ATOMS: atom_id res chain seq x y z
N MET A 1 0.42 -36.33 -39.87
CA MET A 1 1.19 -35.66 -38.79
C MET A 1 1.39 -34.15 -39.00
N LYS A 2 1.68 -33.65 -40.21
CA LYS A 2 1.94 -32.21 -40.46
C LYS A 2 0.80 -31.23 -40.07
N LYS A 3 -0.47 -31.65 -40.18
CA LYS A 3 -1.64 -30.82 -39.82
C LYS A 3 -1.74 -30.53 -38.32
N PHE A 4 -1.28 -31.45 -37.48
CA PHE A 4 -1.31 -31.31 -36.02
C PHE A 4 -0.20 -30.36 -35.53
N THR A 5 0.96 -30.40 -36.18
CA THR A 5 2.08 -29.48 -35.92
C THR A 5 1.69 -28.03 -36.19
N PHE A 6 0.93 -27.76 -37.28
CA PHE A 6 0.38 -26.43 -37.54
C PHE A 6 -0.54 -25.96 -36.41
N LEU A 7 -1.48 -26.82 -35.97
CA LEU A 7 -2.42 -26.49 -34.89
C LEU A 7 -1.71 -26.15 -33.57
N ILE A 8 -0.70 -26.93 -33.18
CA ILE A 8 0.11 -26.67 -31.96
C ILE A 8 0.90 -25.36 -32.10
N THR A 9 1.48 -25.09 -33.27
CA THR A 9 2.27 -23.88 -33.49
C THR A 9 1.40 -22.62 -33.39
N THR A 10 0.20 -22.66 -33.97
CA THR A 10 -0.77 -21.55 -33.87
C THR A 10 -1.22 -21.34 -32.42
N LEU A 11 -1.48 -22.43 -31.69
CA LEU A 11 -1.88 -22.37 -30.28
C LEU A 11 -0.80 -21.74 -29.40
N LEU A 12 0.47 -22.13 -29.57
CA LEU A 12 1.60 -21.54 -28.86
C LEU A 12 1.76 -20.03 -29.15
N PHE A 13 1.47 -19.61 -30.39
CA PHE A 13 1.51 -18.20 -30.77
C PHE A 13 0.44 -17.39 -30.02
N VAL A 14 -0.78 -17.93 -29.91
CA VAL A 14 -1.89 -17.32 -29.16
C VAL A 14 -1.53 -17.21 -27.68
N PHE A 15 -1.00 -18.27 -27.06
CA PHE A 15 -0.60 -18.21 -25.64
C PHE A 15 0.51 -17.19 -25.35
N SER A 16 1.44 -16.98 -26.29
CA SER A 16 2.49 -15.97 -26.14
C SER A 16 1.94 -14.53 -26.10
N SER A 17 0.77 -14.29 -26.71
CA SER A 17 0.12 -12.97 -26.79
C SER A 17 -0.69 -12.60 -25.55
N CYS A 18 -0.98 -13.55 -24.66
CA CYS A 18 -1.82 -13.32 -23.46
C CYS A 18 -1.10 -12.60 -22.31
N TYR A 19 0.13 -12.12 -22.54
CA TYR A 19 0.90 -11.37 -21.57
C TYR A 19 0.78 -9.87 -21.84
N ILE A 20 0.35 -9.15 -20.81
CA ILE A 20 0.22 -7.69 -20.84
C ILE A 20 1.23 -7.09 -19.87
N TYR A 21 1.91 -6.04 -20.32
CA TYR A 21 2.72 -5.19 -19.44
C TYR A 21 1.79 -4.16 -18.82
N LYS A 22 1.78 -4.11 -17.49
CA LYS A 22 1.01 -3.11 -16.75
C LYS A 22 1.96 -2.23 -15.96
N PRO A 23 1.71 -0.91 -15.87
CA PRO A 23 2.48 -0.05 -14.98
C PRO A 23 2.34 -0.61 -13.56
N TYR A 24 3.44 -0.64 -12.82
CA TYR A 24 3.40 -1.15 -11.46
C TYR A 24 2.44 -0.31 -10.61
N GLN A 25 1.45 -0.98 -10.01
CA GLN A 25 0.54 -0.39 -9.03
C GLN A 25 0.87 -1.06 -7.71
N PHE A 26 1.28 -0.27 -6.71
CA PHE A 26 1.50 -0.75 -5.36
C PHE A 26 0.18 -1.34 -4.88
N LYS A 27 0.15 -2.66 -4.72
CA LYS A 27 -0.97 -3.32 -4.05
C LYS A 27 -0.60 -3.39 -2.60
N ASP A 28 -1.30 -2.63 -1.78
CA ASP A 28 -1.36 -2.90 -0.36
C ASP A 28 -1.76 -4.37 -0.21
N GLU A 29 -0.97 -5.12 0.55
CA GLU A 29 -1.04 -6.57 0.72
C GLU A 29 -2.41 -7.06 1.24
N GLU A 30 -3.33 -6.14 1.56
CA GLU A 30 -4.66 -6.39 2.07
C GLU A 30 -5.67 -6.97 1.04
N THR A 31 -5.36 -6.93 -0.27
CA THR A 31 -6.35 -7.27 -1.31
C THR A 31 -6.34 -8.72 -1.84
N VAL A 32 -5.40 -9.58 -1.43
CA VAL A 32 -5.38 -10.99 -1.88
C VAL A 32 -6.42 -11.85 -1.15
N VAL A 33 -6.90 -11.44 0.02
CA VAL A 33 -7.89 -12.21 0.81
C VAL A 33 -9.33 -12.01 0.32
N ARG A 34 -9.60 -10.99 -0.50
CA ARG A 34 -11.00 -10.57 -0.79
C ARG A 34 -11.65 -11.23 -2.01
N GLN A 35 -10.89 -11.92 -2.87
CA GLN A 35 -11.44 -12.43 -4.14
C GLN A 35 -12.02 -13.86 -4.08
N ASP A 36 -11.68 -14.65 -3.06
CA ASP A 36 -12.17 -16.04 -2.91
C ASP A 36 -13.52 -16.15 -2.16
N ASN A 37 -14.01 -15.06 -1.58
CA ASN A 37 -15.22 -15.07 -0.73
C ASN A 37 -16.54 -14.84 -1.47
N ARG A 38 -16.64 -15.10 -2.78
CA ARG A 38 -17.93 -15.04 -3.48
C ARG A 38 -18.83 -16.25 -3.27
N SER A 39 -18.38 -17.28 -2.55
CA SER A 39 -19.15 -18.49 -2.23
C SER A 39 -19.87 -18.47 -0.87
N SER A 40 -19.70 -17.45 -0.02
CA SER A 40 -20.30 -17.40 1.32
C SER A 40 -21.37 -16.30 1.45
N LEU A 41 -22.43 -16.36 0.64
CA LEU A 41 -23.57 -15.44 0.75
C LEU A 41 -24.49 -15.75 1.95
N SER A 42 -24.18 -16.75 2.79
CA SER A 42 -25.01 -17.15 3.94
C SER A 42 -24.50 -16.68 5.31
N LEU A 43 -23.28 -16.13 5.42
CA LEU A 43 -22.71 -15.69 6.71
C LEU A 43 -22.80 -14.16 6.94
N ARG A 44 -23.28 -13.40 5.96
CA ARG A 44 -23.31 -11.93 6.02
C ARG A 44 -24.48 -11.38 6.86
N THR A 45 -25.53 -12.18 7.06
CA THR A 45 -26.72 -11.78 7.82
C THR A 45 -26.46 -11.79 9.34
N GLU A 46 -25.55 -12.63 9.84
CA GLU A 46 -25.26 -12.70 11.28
C GLU A 46 -24.27 -11.64 11.77
N MET A 47 -23.32 -11.21 10.94
CA MET A 47 -22.31 -10.19 11.32
C MET A 47 -22.85 -8.75 11.27
N ALA A 48 -23.89 -8.47 10.47
CA ALA A 48 -24.54 -7.16 10.45
C ALA A 48 -25.28 -6.86 11.76
N GLY A 49 -25.97 -7.86 12.34
CA GLY A 49 -26.67 -7.72 13.62
C GLY A 49 -25.74 -7.59 14.83
N LYS A 50 -24.49 -8.06 14.74
CA LYS A 50 -23.48 -7.88 15.81
C LYS A 50 -22.91 -6.47 15.82
N LYS A 51 -22.59 -5.92 14.64
CA LYS A 51 -22.04 -4.57 14.51
C LYS A 51 -23.04 -3.50 14.94
N GLU A 52 -24.32 -3.69 14.62
CA GLU A 52 -25.38 -2.75 14.99
C GLU A 52 -25.67 -2.74 16.52
N LYS A 53 -25.46 -3.86 17.21
CA LYS A 53 -25.57 -3.93 18.68
C LYS A 53 -24.38 -3.27 19.38
N GLU A 54 -23.17 -3.45 18.85
CA GLU A 54 -21.94 -2.86 19.40
C GLU A 54 -21.91 -1.32 19.23
N ASP A 55 -22.37 -0.83 18.08
CA ASP A 55 -22.49 0.61 17.82
C ASP A 55 -23.56 1.28 18.71
N ALA A 56 -24.65 0.57 19.04
CA ALA A 56 -25.69 1.06 19.95
C ALA A 56 -25.22 1.10 21.42
N GLU A 57 -24.43 0.11 21.84
CA GLU A 57 -23.87 0.05 23.20
C GLU A 57 -22.81 1.13 23.43
N ASN A 58 -21.94 1.37 22.45
CA ASN A 58 -20.94 2.44 22.52
C ASN A 58 -21.57 3.83 22.57
N ARG A 59 -22.69 4.07 21.86
CA ARG A 59 -23.42 5.35 21.97
C ARG A 59 -23.96 5.58 23.39
N ARG A 60 -24.57 4.57 24.01
CA ARG A 60 -25.08 4.69 25.40
C ARG A 60 -23.97 5.01 26.39
N ARG A 61 -22.82 4.34 26.25
CA ARG A 61 -21.65 4.59 27.10
C ARG A 61 -21.09 6.01 26.92
N SER A 62 -21.07 6.53 25.70
CA SER A 62 -20.63 7.90 25.43
C SER A 62 -21.57 8.96 26.01
N GLU A 63 -22.88 8.70 26.03
CA GLU A 63 -23.87 9.59 26.64
C GLU A 63 -23.81 9.57 28.17
N GLU A 64 -23.51 8.43 28.78
CA GLU A 64 -23.28 8.32 30.23
C GLU A 64 -22.04 9.10 30.67
N ILE A 65 -20.93 8.97 29.93
CA ILE A 65 -19.69 9.72 30.21
C ILE A 65 -19.94 11.23 30.12
N GLN A 66 -20.65 11.70 29.09
CA GLN A 66 -20.98 13.13 28.97
C GLN A 66 -21.89 13.63 30.09
N LYS A 67 -22.83 12.80 30.58
CA LYS A 67 -23.68 13.17 31.72
C LYS A 67 -22.88 13.23 33.03
N GLU A 68 -21.95 12.30 33.23
CA GLU A 68 -21.08 12.29 34.41
C GLU A 68 -20.13 13.49 34.43
N GLU A 69 -19.56 13.88 33.28
CA GLU A 69 -18.74 15.09 33.15
C GLU A 69 -19.53 16.37 33.44
N ARG A 70 -20.78 16.46 32.97
CA ARG A 70 -21.65 17.60 33.28
C ARG A 70 -21.97 17.69 34.77
N LEU A 71 -22.25 16.55 35.42
CA LEU A 71 -22.48 16.50 36.87
C LEU A 71 -21.23 16.90 37.66
N LYS A 72 -20.04 16.43 37.26
CA LYS A 72 -18.76 16.83 37.88
C LYS A 72 -18.48 18.33 37.70
N THR A 73 -18.78 18.88 36.52
CA THR A 73 -18.61 20.30 36.24
C THR A 73 -19.57 21.15 37.07
N GLU A 74 -20.83 20.72 37.21
CA GLU A 74 -21.83 21.42 38.02
C GLU A 74 -21.52 21.33 39.52
N GLN A 75 -21.01 20.19 40.01
CA GLN A 75 -20.52 20.06 41.39
C GLN A 75 -19.30 20.94 41.64
N LYS A 76 -18.34 21.00 40.70
CA LYS A 76 -17.18 21.88 40.80
C LYS A 76 -17.58 23.35 40.81
N ALA A 77 -18.52 23.76 39.97
CA ALA A 77 -19.04 25.12 39.95
C ALA A 77 -19.77 25.49 41.26
N LYS A 78 -20.50 24.54 41.87
CA LYS A 78 -21.12 24.73 43.19
C LYS A 78 -20.08 24.86 44.31
N LEU A 79 -19.03 24.04 44.29
CA LEU A 79 -17.89 24.13 45.23
C LEU A 79 -17.11 25.45 45.07
N GLU A 80 -16.95 25.94 43.84
CA GLU A 80 -16.31 27.24 43.59
C GLU A 80 -17.18 28.41 44.09
N LEU A 81 -18.51 28.36 43.91
CA LEU A 81 -19.44 29.36 44.44
C LEU A 81 -19.57 29.35 45.97
N GLU A 82 -19.36 28.20 46.62
CA GLU A 82 -19.32 28.08 48.08
C GLU A 82 -17.97 28.52 48.69
N SER A 83 -16.91 28.58 47.88
CA SER A 83 -15.57 29.01 48.30
C SER A 83 -15.30 30.52 48.19
N THR A 84 -16.23 31.30 47.64
CA THR A 84 -16.13 32.76 47.56
C THR A 84 -16.99 33.43 48.64
N ASP A 85 -16.67 33.14 49.89
CA ASP A 85 -16.97 34.00 51.03
C ASP A 85 -15.78 33.85 51.98
N LEU A 86 -14.74 34.67 51.76
CA LEU A 86 -13.80 35.24 52.75
C LEU A 86 -12.53 35.82 52.08
N THR A 87 -12.48 37.15 52.12
CA THR A 87 -11.32 38.06 52.30
C THR A 87 -10.30 38.32 51.16
N GLU A 88 -10.23 39.60 50.79
CA GLU A 88 -9.54 40.23 49.65
C GLU A 88 -8.00 40.39 49.74
N ASP A 89 -7.24 39.53 50.41
CA ASP A 89 -5.83 39.86 50.77
C ASP A 89 -4.70 39.08 50.05
N GLU A 90 -5.00 38.20 49.07
CA GLU A 90 -3.98 37.36 48.40
C GLU A 90 -3.77 37.62 46.90
N LEU A 91 -4.17 38.79 46.38
CA LEU A 91 -4.00 39.12 44.95
C LEU A 91 -2.80 40.02 44.61
N GLN A 92 -1.97 40.40 45.59
CA GLN A 92 -0.76 41.21 45.34
C GLN A 92 0.54 40.41 45.16
N ARG A 93 0.56 39.07 45.32
CA ARG A 93 1.81 38.27 45.20
C ARG A 93 2.04 37.57 43.85
N LYS A 94 1.13 37.67 42.88
CA LYS A 94 1.27 36.98 41.58
C LYS A 94 1.83 37.83 40.43
N ALA A 95 2.00 39.13 40.62
CA ALA A 95 2.47 40.04 39.57
C ALA A 95 4.01 40.12 39.44
N GLU A 96 4.79 39.48 40.33
CA GLU A 96 6.26 39.56 40.33
C GLU A 96 6.99 38.38 39.64
N PHE A 97 6.27 37.37 39.13
CA PHE A 97 6.90 36.17 38.56
C PHE A 97 7.05 36.15 37.04
N GLU A 98 6.42 37.07 36.29
CA GLU A 98 6.38 37.03 34.83
C GLU A 98 7.48 37.85 34.12
N ASN A 99 8.26 38.64 34.87
CA ASN A 99 9.25 39.57 34.27
C ASN A 99 10.66 38.98 34.11
N ASN A 100 10.90 37.73 34.52
CA ASN A 100 12.25 37.13 34.56
C ASN A 100 12.53 36.06 33.49
N GLU A 101 11.61 35.79 32.55
CA GLU A 101 11.78 34.76 31.52
C GLU A 101 12.04 35.31 30.10
N ARG A 102 12.30 36.62 29.97
CA ARG A 102 12.57 37.27 28.66
C ARG A 102 14.06 37.53 28.36
N LEU A 103 14.98 37.06 29.19
CA LEU A 103 16.42 37.35 29.07
C LEU A 103 17.33 36.19 28.62
N ALA A 104 16.80 35.01 28.25
CA ALA A 104 17.62 33.81 28.08
C ALA A 104 17.75 33.22 26.65
N LEU A 105 17.19 33.81 25.58
CA LEU A 105 17.20 33.18 24.24
C LEU A 105 17.50 34.15 23.09
N ASN A 106 18.56 34.96 23.25
CA ASN A 106 19.17 35.66 22.12
C ASN A 106 20.69 35.52 22.18
N LYS A 107 21.21 34.33 21.85
CA LYS A 107 22.63 34.10 21.59
C LYS A 107 22.79 32.87 20.71
N GLY A 108 23.09 33.09 19.42
CA GLY A 108 23.39 31.99 18.50
C GLY A 108 23.14 32.33 17.04
N LYS A 109 23.81 33.36 16.53
CA LYS A 109 24.11 33.48 15.10
C LYS A 109 25.14 32.40 14.78
N ASP A 110 24.81 31.44 13.91
CA ASP A 110 25.78 31.03 12.89
C ASP A 110 25.06 30.60 11.61
N LEU A 111 25.57 31.12 10.51
CA LEU A 111 25.08 31.01 9.15
C LEU A 111 26.04 30.05 8.44
N GLY A 112 25.58 28.87 8.02
CA GLY A 112 26.33 28.06 7.06
C GLY A 112 26.21 26.55 7.17
N GLU A 113 25.01 25.97 7.25
CA GLU A 113 24.85 24.53 6.98
C GLU A 113 23.40 24.16 6.63
N VAL A 114 22.83 24.78 5.58
CA VAL A 114 21.51 24.39 5.05
C VAL A 114 21.61 24.30 3.53
N SER A 115 22.23 23.22 3.02
CA SER A 115 22.03 22.85 1.61
C SER A 115 22.28 21.37 1.29
N SER A 116 22.85 20.55 2.18
CA SER A 116 23.17 19.15 1.84
C SER A 116 22.28 18.10 2.55
N LYS A 117 21.32 18.51 3.38
CA LYS A 117 20.49 17.57 4.15
C LYS A 117 19.07 17.37 3.62
N MET A 118 18.58 18.25 2.74
CA MET A 118 17.20 18.18 2.24
C MET A 118 17.04 17.36 0.95
N GLU A 119 18.11 17.07 0.22
CA GLU A 119 18.09 16.08 -0.89
C GLU A 119 18.21 14.63 -0.38
N SER A 120 18.76 14.42 0.82
CA SER A 120 19.02 13.07 1.35
C SER A 120 17.78 12.37 1.91
N GLU A 121 16.74 13.10 2.33
CA GLU A 121 15.54 12.50 2.92
C GLU A 121 14.44 12.20 1.87
N MET A 122 14.43 12.88 0.72
CA MET A 122 13.58 12.50 -0.42
C MET A 122 14.14 11.30 -1.19
N ALA A 123 15.47 11.12 -1.22
CA ALA A 123 16.10 9.94 -1.79
C ALA A 123 15.82 8.68 -0.97
N MET A 124 15.83 8.77 0.37
CA MET A 124 15.67 7.59 1.26
C MET A 124 14.30 6.90 1.13
N SER A 125 13.25 7.63 0.77
CA SER A 125 11.90 7.07 0.54
C SER A 125 11.75 6.47 -0.87
N ALA A 126 12.42 7.04 -1.88
CA ALA A 126 12.46 6.49 -3.22
C ALA A 126 13.30 5.20 -3.30
N GLU A 127 14.38 5.13 -2.51
CA GLU A 127 15.34 4.03 -2.48
C GLU A 127 14.73 2.68 -2.06
N ASP A 128 13.91 2.66 -1.01
CA ASP A 128 13.19 1.44 -0.62
C ASP A 128 12.06 1.12 -1.61
N SER A 129 11.44 2.15 -2.20
CA SER A 129 10.28 1.94 -3.07
C SER A 129 10.62 1.08 -4.29
N LEU A 130 11.80 1.20 -4.90
CA LEU A 130 12.20 0.40 -6.06
C LEU A 130 12.50 -1.06 -5.70
N LYS A 131 13.19 -1.30 -4.58
CA LYS A 131 13.46 -2.64 -4.06
C LYS A 131 12.15 -3.37 -3.71
N ILE A 132 11.18 -2.63 -3.18
CA ILE A 132 9.83 -3.15 -2.89
C ILE A 132 9.03 -3.43 -4.17
N LYS A 133 9.23 -2.64 -5.23
CA LYS A 133 8.52 -2.77 -6.51
C LYS A 133 9.00 -3.95 -7.36
N ILE A 134 10.32 -4.17 -7.42
CA ILE A 134 10.94 -5.19 -8.28
C ILE A 134 11.17 -6.46 -7.46
N LYS A 135 10.31 -7.46 -7.69
CA LYS A 135 10.40 -8.77 -7.05
C LYS A 135 11.28 -9.72 -7.86
N PRO A 136 12.04 -10.60 -7.19
CA PRO A 136 12.84 -11.63 -7.86
C PRO A 136 11.95 -12.61 -8.64
N ASN A 137 12.50 -13.19 -9.70
CA ASN A 137 11.86 -14.13 -10.62
C ASN A 137 10.63 -13.61 -11.38
N LEU A 138 10.43 -12.29 -11.42
CA LEU A 138 9.38 -11.67 -12.23
C LEU A 138 9.97 -11.00 -13.47
N TYR A 139 9.09 -10.83 -14.47
CA TYR A 139 9.45 -10.25 -15.76
C TYR A 139 9.03 -8.79 -15.81
N TYR A 140 9.97 -7.93 -16.20
CA TYR A 140 9.78 -6.50 -16.25
C TYR A 140 10.18 -5.92 -17.60
N ARG A 141 9.53 -4.82 -17.97
CA ARG A 141 10.09 -3.86 -18.90
C ARG A 141 10.56 -2.65 -18.08
N ILE A 142 11.85 -2.34 -18.17
CA ILE A 142 12.45 -1.20 -17.48
C ILE A 142 13.05 -0.24 -18.51
N ALA A 143 13.08 1.04 -18.19
CA ALA A 143 13.90 2.02 -18.89
C ALA A 143 15.14 2.30 -18.05
N ALA A 144 16.32 2.15 -18.64
CA ALA A 144 17.60 2.44 -18.01
C ALA A 144 18.54 3.07 -19.04
N ASP A 145 19.19 4.17 -18.67
CA ASP A 145 20.13 4.91 -19.55
C ASP A 145 19.50 5.31 -20.91
N GLY A 146 18.22 5.68 -20.89
CA GLY A 146 17.46 6.04 -22.10
C GLY A 146 17.03 4.85 -22.98
N GLU A 147 17.42 3.62 -22.65
CA GLU A 147 17.04 2.41 -23.38
C GLU A 147 15.99 1.57 -22.64
N LYS A 148 15.13 0.86 -23.38
CA LYS A 148 14.08 0.01 -22.81
C LYS A 148 14.49 -1.47 -22.87
N TYR A 149 14.64 -2.09 -21.72
CA TYR A 149 15.03 -3.48 -21.59
C TYR A 149 13.85 -4.36 -21.16
N LYS A 150 13.79 -5.56 -21.74
CA LYS A 150 12.88 -6.63 -21.32
C LYS A 150 13.69 -7.67 -20.55
N ILE A 151 13.52 -7.70 -19.24
CA ILE A 151 14.35 -8.48 -18.34
C ILE A 151 13.51 -9.38 -17.44
N GLN A 152 14.16 -10.40 -16.88
CA GLN A 152 13.72 -11.08 -15.68
C GLN A 152 14.60 -10.62 -14.53
N ALA A 153 14.00 -10.16 -13.44
CA ALA A 153 14.72 -9.79 -12.24
C ALA A 153 15.18 -11.04 -11.51
N ASP A 154 16.47 -11.14 -11.18
CA ASP A 154 16.99 -12.26 -10.41
C ASP A 154 17.00 -11.91 -8.92
N GLN A 155 17.81 -10.92 -8.55
CA GLN A 155 17.95 -10.45 -7.17
C GLN A 155 18.58 -9.06 -7.08
N TRP A 156 18.41 -8.40 -5.94
CA TRP A 156 19.12 -7.17 -5.60
C TRP A 156 20.42 -7.49 -4.86
N GLU A 157 21.55 -7.04 -5.40
CA GLU A 157 22.86 -7.05 -4.75
C GLU A 157 23.16 -5.62 -4.25
N GLY A 158 22.70 -5.34 -3.02
CA GLY A 158 22.74 -3.99 -2.45
C GLY A 158 21.88 -3.03 -3.25
N ASP A 159 22.51 -2.17 -4.05
CA ASP A 159 21.87 -1.16 -4.90
C ASP A 159 21.85 -1.52 -6.38
N THR A 160 22.33 -2.72 -6.73
CA THR A 160 22.38 -3.20 -8.11
C THR A 160 21.37 -4.32 -8.30
N LEU A 161 20.46 -4.15 -9.26
CA LEU A 161 19.56 -5.21 -9.70
C LEU A 161 20.32 -6.10 -10.68
N VAL A 162 20.51 -7.36 -10.30
CA VAL A 162 20.97 -8.42 -11.20
C VAL A 162 19.76 -8.98 -11.93
N SER A 163 19.89 -9.06 -13.26
CA SER A 163 18.80 -9.49 -14.12
C SER A 163 19.34 -10.14 -15.39
N HIS A 164 18.51 -10.89 -16.08
CA HIS A 164 18.87 -11.45 -17.38
C HIS A 164 17.87 -11.03 -18.47
N ILE A 165 18.33 -11.02 -19.72
CA ILE A 165 17.48 -10.65 -20.86
C ILE A 165 16.45 -11.76 -21.14
N ILE A 166 15.21 -11.37 -21.44
CA ILE A 166 14.17 -12.32 -21.84
C ILE A 166 14.60 -13.03 -23.14
N ARG A 167 14.61 -14.38 -23.13
CA ARG A 167 15.09 -15.28 -24.20
C ARG A 167 16.61 -15.37 -24.37
N LYS A 168 17.41 -14.69 -23.54
CA LYS A 168 18.88 -14.78 -23.55
C LYS A 168 19.43 -14.82 -22.11
N PRO A 169 19.26 -15.96 -21.40
CA PRO A 169 19.64 -16.08 -19.99
C PRO A 169 21.16 -15.94 -19.76
N GLU A 170 21.97 -16.21 -20.78
CA GLU A 170 23.43 -16.04 -20.72
C GLU A 170 23.87 -14.58 -20.57
N LYS A 171 23.01 -13.62 -20.94
CA LYS A 171 23.31 -12.19 -20.85
C LYS A 171 22.75 -11.62 -19.56
N VAL A 172 23.63 -11.49 -18.57
CA VAL A 172 23.34 -10.83 -17.29
C VAL A 172 23.54 -9.33 -17.44
N LEU A 173 22.53 -8.56 -17.03
CA LEU A 173 22.53 -7.12 -16.95
C LEU A 173 22.47 -6.69 -15.48
N ARG A 174 23.24 -5.65 -15.17
CA ARG A 174 23.35 -5.08 -13.83
C ARG A 174 22.90 -3.64 -13.91
N PHE A 175 21.77 -3.34 -13.28
CA PHE A 175 21.20 -2.00 -13.28
C PHE A 175 21.36 -1.39 -11.90
N HIS A 176 21.97 -0.22 -11.82
CA HIS A 176 22.02 0.50 -10.56
C HIS A 176 20.66 1.12 -10.25
N LYS A 177 20.26 1.22 -8.98
CA LYS A 177 18.95 1.76 -8.57
C LYS A 177 18.66 3.13 -9.18
N ASN A 178 19.66 4.00 -9.27
CA ASN A 178 19.53 5.37 -9.79
C ASN A 178 19.39 5.43 -11.33
N GLN A 179 19.71 4.35 -12.03
CA GLN A 179 19.61 4.28 -13.48
C GLN A 179 18.23 3.83 -13.95
N ILE A 180 17.39 3.29 -13.05
CA ILE A 180 16.10 2.73 -13.40
C ILE A 180 15.02 3.78 -13.19
N ASP A 181 14.26 4.08 -14.25
CA ASP A 181 13.12 4.97 -14.14
C ASP A 181 11.95 4.29 -13.42
N PRO A 182 11.52 4.77 -12.23
CA PRO A 182 10.44 4.15 -11.47
C PRO A 182 9.07 4.27 -12.17
N GLU A 183 8.88 5.31 -12.98
CA GLU A 183 7.62 5.56 -13.69
C GLU A 183 7.44 4.65 -14.92
N ASN A 184 8.54 4.27 -15.56
CA ASN A 184 8.56 3.41 -16.74
C ASN A 184 8.72 1.91 -16.38
N LEU A 185 8.50 1.55 -15.11
CA LEU A 185 8.55 0.17 -14.64
C LEU A 185 7.22 -0.54 -14.91
N GLU A 186 7.24 -1.44 -15.88
CA GLU A 186 6.08 -2.28 -16.22
C GLU A 186 6.33 -3.72 -15.81
N GLU A 187 5.43 -4.29 -15.01
CA GLU A 187 5.45 -5.72 -14.71
C GLU A 187 4.65 -6.48 -15.77
N ARG A 188 5.24 -7.56 -16.28
CA ARG A 188 4.54 -8.49 -17.16
C ARG A 188 3.65 -9.39 -16.31
N ARG A 189 2.33 -9.21 -16.45
CA ARG A 189 1.33 -10.04 -15.76
C ARG A 189 0.44 -10.74 -16.77
N PHE A 190 -0.10 -11.89 -16.35
CA PHE A 190 -1.13 -12.56 -17.13
C PHE A 190 -2.42 -11.76 -17.09
N SER A 191 -3.08 -11.63 -18.24
CA SER A 191 -4.32 -10.84 -18.31
C SER A 191 -5.49 -11.63 -17.72
N LYS A 192 -6.08 -11.12 -16.63
CA LYS A 192 -7.29 -11.69 -16.00
C LYS A 192 -8.39 -12.08 -17.00
N PRO A 193 -8.86 -11.18 -17.90
CA PRO A 193 -9.91 -11.56 -18.85
C PRO A 193 -9.49 -12.66 -19.83
N PHE A 194 -8.21 -12.75 -20.19
CA PHE A 194 -7.72 -13.86 -21.02
C PHE A 194 -7.68 -15.18 -20.24
N SER A 195 -7.29 -15.14 -18.96
CA SER A 195 -7.32 -16.31 -18.07
C SER A 195 -8.72 -16.90 -17.95
N ASP A 196 -9.71 -16.04 -17.70
CA ASP A 196 -11.09 -16.46 -17.53
C ASP A 196 -11.64 -17.03 -18.84
N LEU A 197 -11.32 -16.40 -19.98
CA LEU A 197 -11.72 -16.87 -21.30
C LEU A 197 -11.15 -18.27 -21.62
N ILE A 198 -9.86 -18.49 -21.36
CA ILE A 198 -9.22 -19.80 -21.60
C ILE A 198 -9.83 -20.87 -20.69
N THR A 199 -10.12 -20.51 -19.43
CA THR A 199 -10.72 -21.41 -18.45
C THR A 199 -12.14 -21.82 -18.87
N VAL A 200 -12.99 -20.85 -19.20
CA VAL A 200 -14.37 -21.12 -19.69
C VAL A 200 -14.33 -21.89 -21.02
N GLY A 201 -13.48 -21.49 -21.96
CA GLY A 201 -13.31 -22.20 -23.23
C GLY A 201 -12.89 -23.66 -23.06
N SER A 202 -12.05 -23.95 -22.07
CA SER A 202 -11.63 -25.32 -21.74
C SER A 202 -12.79 -26.17 -21.23
N TYR A 203 -13.66 -25.62 -20.36
CA TYR A 203 -14.85 -26.32 -19.88
C TYR A 203 -15.84 -26.64 -21.00
N VAL A 204 -16.10 -25.68 -21.88
CA VAL A 204 -17.00 -25.88 -23.03
C VAL A 204 -16.42 -26.94 -23.98
N THR A 205 -15.13 -26.82 -24.30
CA THR A 205 -14.44 -27.77 -25.21
C THR A 205 -14.45 -29.18 -24.62
N GLY A 206 -14.13 -29.32 -23.32
CA GLY A 206 -14.19 -30.60 -22.62
C GLY A 206 -15.58 -31.23 -22.65
N GLY A 207 -16.63 -30.43 -22.40
CA GLY A 207 -18.02 -30.89 -22.48
C GLY A 207 -18.42 -31.38 -23.88
N VAL A 208 -18.03 -30.67 -24.93
CA VAL A 208 -18.28 -31.08 -26.32
C VAL A 208 -17.55 -32.38 -26.67
N ILE A 209 -16.30 -32.52 -26.23
CA ILE A 209 -15.53 -33.76 -26.46
C ILE A 209 -16.21 -34.95 -25.78
N ILE A 210 -16.65 -34.80 -24.53
CA ILE A 210 -17.35 -35.87 -23.80
C ILE A 210 -18.67 -36.23 -24.49
N LEU A 211 -19.45 -35.22 -24.88
CA LEU A 211 -20.73 -35.44 -25.56
C LEU A 211 -20.55 -36.18 -26.90
N LEU A 212 -19.53 -35.83 -27.69
CA LEU A 212 -19.19 -36.52 -28.93
C LEU A 212 -18.67 -37.96 -28.72
N LEU A 213 -18.16 -38.29 -27.53
CA LEU A 213 -17.73 -39.66 -27.20
C LEU A 213 -18.88 -40.54 -26.68
N VAL A 214 -19.91 -39.92 -26.07
CA VAL A 214 -21.09 -40.61 -25.55
C VAL A 214 -22.13 -40.88 -26.65
N LEU A 215 -22.20 -39.98 -27.64
CA LEU A 215 -23.07 -40.11 -28.81
C LEU A 215 -22.50 -41.09 -29.85
#